data_AF-A0A9P6P437-F1
#
_entry.id   AF-A0A9P6P437-F1
#
_cell.length_a   1.000
_cell.length_b   1.000
_cell.length_c   1.000
_cell.angle_alpha   90.00
_cell.angle_beta   90.00
_cell.angle_gamma   90.00
#
_symmetry.space_group_name_H-M   'P 1'
#
loop_
_entity.id
_entity.type
_entity.pdbx_description
1 polymer ?
#
loop_
_entity_poly.entity_id
_entity_poly.type
_entity_poly.pdbx_seq_one_letter_code
_entity_poly.pdbx_strand_id
1 'polypeptide(L)'
;MTASRWFSVALPLRASGDGSQVERSMNRIEELFSAAKDEMEYAEESQGSVYYHEDYKTAEKAVKECLEAYDTFLKELPTDEMRNEMKTKVDMKLRELSMAFKALPEEGH
;
A
#
# COMPACT_ATOMS: atom_id res chain seq x y z
N MET A 1 19.78 -5.04 0.86
CA MET A 1 18.54 -5.10 0.06
C MET A 1 17.94 -6.48 0.22
N THR A 2 17.26 -6.71 1.34
CA THR A 2 16.53 -7.96 1.59
C THR A 2 15.21 -7.86 0.85
N ALA A 3 14.98 -8.77 -0.10
CA ALA A 3 13.66 -8.93 -0.73
C ALA A 3 12.63 -9.14 0.38
N SER A 4 11.77 -8.15 0.57
CA SER A 4 10.68 -8.21 1.54
C SER A 4 9.75 -9.35 1.13
N ARG A 5 9.78 -10.45 1.90
CA ARG A 5 9.01 -11.69 1.66
C ARG A 5 7.54 -11.53 2.07
N TRP A 6 6.93 -10.41 1.71
CA TRP A 6 5.55 -10.12 2.11
C TRP A 6 4.52 -10.86 1.26
N PHE A 7 4.91 -11.28 0.04
CA PHE A 7 4.05 -12.00 -0.90
C PHE A 7 4.83 -13.06 -1.68
N SER A 8 5.06 -14.25 -1.10
CA SER A 8 5.33 -15.45 -1.92
C SER A 8 4.03 -15.88 -2.58
N VAL A 9 3.68 -15.22 -3.67
CA VAL A 9 2.65 -15.71 -4.58
C VAL A 9 3.36 -16.62 -5.57
N ALA A 10 3.35 -17.93 -5.30
CA ALA A 10 3.63 -18.92 -6.33
C ALA A 10 2.43 -18.95 -7.28
N LEU A 11 2.32 -17.91 -8.11
CA LEU A 11 1.34 -17.87 -9.19
C LEU A 11 1.69 -19.04 -10.14
N PRO A 12 0.74 -19.88 -10.57
CA PRO A 12 1.02 -20.91 -11.57
C PRO A 12 1.36 -20.20 -12.89
N LEU A 13 2.65 -19.97 -13.09
CA LEU A 13 3.21 -19.25 -14.22
C LEU A 13 3.07 -20.10 -15.48
N ARG A 14 1.91 -20.06 -16.13
CA ARG A 14 1.78 -20.48 -17.52
C ARG A 14 2.31 -19.35 -18.39
N ALA A 15 3.54 -19.54 -18.86
CA ALA A 15 4.33 -18.58 -19.64
C ALA A 15 3.51 -17.84 -20.71
N SER A 16 3.27 -16.55 -20.45
CA SER A 16 2.93 -15.47 -21.38
C SER A 16 3.19 -14.17 -20.59
N GLY A 17 3.64 -13.09 -21.23
CA GLY A 17 4.31 -11.91 -20.60
C GLY A 17 3.64 -11.18 -19.42
N ASP A 18 2.43 -11.58 -19.03
CA ASP A 18 1.57 -11.05 -17.96
C ASP A 18 2.17 -11.16 -16.55
N GLY A 19 2.88 -12.27 -16.26
CA GLY A 19 3.50 -12.48 -14.93
C GLY A 19 4.51 -11.40 -14.53
N SER A 20 5.19 -10.80 -15.52
CA SER A 20 6.14 -9.69 -15.29
C SER A 20 5.46 -8.36 -14.97
N GLN A 21 4.22 -8.16 -15.43
CA GLN A 21 3.44 -6.94 -15.14
C GLN A 21 2.81 -7.03 -13.75
N VAL A 22 2.28 -8.21 -13.40
CA VAL A 22 1.75 -8.49 -12.06
C VAL A 22 2.83 -8.29 -11.01
N GLU A 23 4.03 -8.85 -11.22
CA GLU A 23 5.16 -8.69 -10.30
C GLU A 23 5.59 -7.23 -10.16
N ARG A 24 5.71 -6.48 -11.27
CA ARG A 24 6.05 -5.05 -11.23
C ARG A 24 5.01 -4.21 -10.49
N SER A 25 3.73 -4.48 -10.72
CA SER A 25 2.64 -3.76 -10.05
C SER A 25 2.66 -4.03 -8.55
N MET A 26 2.94 -5.27 -8.14
CA MET A 26 3.07 -5.61 -6.73
C MET A 26 4.29 -5.00 -6.07
N ASN A 27 5.45 -5.02 -6.72
CA ASN A 27 6.64 -4.33 -6.19
C ASN A 27 6.34 -2.83 -6.00
N ARG A 28 5.61 -2.20 -6.94
CA ARG A 28 5.20 -0.81 -6.80
C ARG A 28 4.26 -0.58 -5.61
N ILE A 29 3.30 -1.46 -5.39
CA ILE A 29 2.39 -1.37 -4.22
C ILE A 29 3.17 -1.51 -2.92
N GLU A 30 4.16 -2.39 -2.88
CA GLU A 30 5.04 -2.58 -1.71
C GLU A 30 5.91 -1.34 -1.44
N GLU A 31 6.49 -0.73 -2.47
CA GLU A 31 7.21 0.54 -2.34
C GLU A 31 6.31 1.65 -1.78
N LEU A 32 5.09 1.79 -2.32
CA LEU A 32 4.12 2.77 -1.85
C LEU A 32 3.66 2.48 -0.42
N PHE A 33 3.52 1.22 -0.05
CA PHE A 33 3.17 0.81 1.30
C PHE A 33 4.28 1.18 2.30
N SER A 34 5.54 0.94 1.95
CA SER A 34 6.68 1.35 2.78
C SER A 34 6.73 2.86 2.93
N ALA A 35 6.62 3.59 1.81
CA ALA A 35 6.60 5.05 1.84
C ALA A 35 5.46 5.59 2.70
N ALA A 36 4.24 5.06 2.57
CA ALA A 36 3.11 5.47 3.40
C ALA A 36 3.38 5.26 4.90
N LYS A 37 4.07 4.18 5.28
CA LYS A 37 4.47 3.96 6.68
C LYS A 37 5.50 4.98 7.16
N ASP A 38 6.50 5.27 6.33
CA ASP A 38 7.55 6.24 6.67
C ASP A 38 6.94 7.65 6.84
N GLU A 39 6.06 8.07 5.94
CA GLU A 39 5.37 9.37 6.04
C GLU A 39 4.45 9.45 7.27
N MET A 40 3.79 8.34 7.63
CA MET A 40 3.01 8.28 8.87
C MET A 40 3.89 8.40 10.12
N GLU A 41 5.09 7.84 10.11
CA GLU A 41 6.07 7.98 11.19
C GLU A 41 6.51 9.44 11.32
N TYR A 42 6.80 10.12 10.20
CA TYR A 42 7.11 11.56 10.23
C TYR A 42 5.96 12.39 10.80
N ALA A 43 4.72 12.09 10.40
CA ALA A 43 3.56 12.75 10.98
C ALA A 43 3.44 12.47 12.49
N GLU A 44 3.66 11.24 12.94
CA GLU A 44 3.64 10.91 14.37
C GLU A 44 4.72 11.67 15.16
N GLU A 45 5.94 11.74 14.63
CA GLU A 45 7.07 12.44 15.25
C GLU A 45 6.87 13.96 15.32
N SER A 46 6.17 14.55 14.35
CA SER A 46 5.95 16.00 14.29
C SER A 46 4.69 16.46 15.02
N GLN A 47 3.92 15.56 15.65
CA GLN A 47 2.75 15.91 16.45
C GLN A 47 3.03 17.00 17.49
N GLY A 48 2.15 18.00 17.55
CA GLY A 48 2.30 19.15 18.45
C GLY A 48 3.31 20.19 17.98
N SER A 49 3.95 19.99 16.82
CA SER A 49 4.78 20.99 16.15
C SER A 49 4.01 21.69 15.03
N VAL A 50 4.58 22.79 14.51
CA VAL A 50 4.03 23.51 13.34
C VAL A 50 4.15 22.73 12.03
N TYR A 51 4.92 21.64 12.01
CA TYR A 51 5.14 20.81 10.82
C TYR A 51 4.07 19.72 10.68
N TYR A 52 3.32 19.44 11.76
CA TYR A 52 2.38 18.32 11.80
C TYR A 52 1.36 18.33 10.66
N HIS A 53 0.77 19.49 10.37
CA HIS A 53 -0.19 19.63 9.27
C HIS A 53 0.34 19.17 7.90
N GLU A 54 1.58 19.53 7.58
CA GLU A 54 2.18 19.20 6.29
C GLU A 54 2.56 17.72 6.23
N ASP A 55 3.12 17.19 7.32
CA ASP A 55 3.49 15.78 7.41
C ASP A 55 2.24 14.88 7.40
N TYR A 56 1.17 15.27 8.12
CA TYR A 56 -0.12 14.58 8.10
C TYR A 56 -0.70 14.50 6.68
N LYS A 57 -0.67 15.60 5.92
CA LYS A 57 -1.13 15.61 4.52
C LYS A 57 -0.27 14.76 3.60
N THR A 58 1.03 14.72 3.86
CA THR A 58 1.96 13.89 3.08
C THR A 58 1.68 12.41 3.34
N ALA A 59 1.47 12.04 4.61
CA ALA A 59 1.02 10.71 5.00
C ALA A 59 -0.35 10.35 4.38
N GLU A 60 -1.33 11.26 4.41
CA GLU A 60 -2.65 11.07 3.80
C GLU A 60 -2.51 10.72 2.32
N LYS A 61 -1.70 11.52 1.61
CA LYS A 61 -1.45 11.34 0.19
C LYS A 61 -0.78 10.00 -0.10
N ALA A 62 0.26 9.64 0.65
CA ALA A 62 0.99 8.38 0.45
C ALA A 62 0.10 7.15 0.70
N VAL A 63 -0.72 7.18 1.77
CA VAL A 63 -1.71 6.12 2.05
C VAL A 63 -2.72 6.02 0.92
N LYS A 64 -3.24 7.14 0.44
CA LYS A 64 -4.19 7.16 -0.67
C LYS A 64 -3.59 6.59 -1.96
N GLU A 65 -2.38 7.00 -2.32
CA GLU A 65 -1.67 6.49 -3.50
C GLU A 65 -1.45 4.97 -3.42
N CYS A 66 -1.11 4.44 -2.25
CA CYS A 66 -0.97 3.00 -2.03
C CYS A 66 -2.31 2.26 -2.25
N LEU A 67 -3.41 2.76 -1.67
CA LEU A 67 -4.74 2.16 -1.82
C LEU A 67 -5.24 2.21 -3.27
N GLU A 68 -5.04 3.33 -3.98
CA GLU A 68 -5.43 3.51 -5.38
C GLU A 68 -4.62 2.62 -6.32
N ALA A 69 -3.32 2.45 -6.06
CA ALA A 69 -2.47 1.54 -6.83
C ALA A 69 -2.95 0.08 -6.69
N TYR A 70 -3.36 -0.33 -5.49
CA TYR A 70 -3.91 -1.67 -5.27
C TYR A 70 -5.28 -1.88 -5.93
N ASP A 71 -6.19 -0.92 -5.82
CA ASP A 71 -7.50 -0.99 -6.49
C ASP A 71 -7.35 -1.08 -8.02
N THR A 72 -6.43 -0.30 -8.58
CA THR A 72 -6.07 -0.35 -10.01
C THR A 72 -5.51 -1.72 -10.37
N PHE A 73 -4.55 -2.22 -9.60
CA PHE A 73 -3.98 -3.56 -9.81
C PHE A 73 -5.04 -4.66 -9.80
N LEU A 74 -6.00 -4.63 -8.86
CA LEU A 74 -7.09 -5.61 -8.83
C LEU A 74 -7.96 -5.56 -10.09
N LYS A 75 -8.19 -4.37 -10.66
CA LYS A 75 -8.96 -4.21 -11.91
C LYS A 75 -8.23 -4.74 -13.13
N GLU A 76 -6.90 -4.68 -13.12
CA GLU A 76 -6.05 -5.16 -14.22
C GLU A 76 -5.87 -6.69 -14.22
N LEU A 77 -6.12 -7.37 -13.11
CA LEU A 77 -6.02 -8.82 -13.05
C LEU A 77 -7.03 -9.51 -13.99
N PRO A 78 -6.61 -10.53 -14.76
CA PRO A 78 -7.45 -11.12 -15.79
C PRO A 78 -8.56 -12.03 -15.25
N THR A 79 -8.40 -12.63 -14.08
CA THR A 79 -9.33 -13.61 -13.53
C THR A 79 -9.82 -13.25 -12.13
N ASP A 80 -11.06 -13.64 -11.81
CA ASP A 80 -11.63 -13.47 -10.47
C ASP A 80 -10.91 -14.30 -9.41
N GLU A 81 -10.34 -15.45 -9.79
CA GLU A 81 -9.54 -16.29 -8.89
C GLU A 81 -8.28 -15.55 -8.42
N MET A 82 -7.53 -14.94 -9.35
CA MET A 82 -6.36 -14.12 -9.02
C MET A 82 -6.76 -12.91 -8.18
N ARG A 83 -7.86 -12.21 -8.52
CA ARG A 83 -8.38 -11.11 -7.70
C ARG A 83 -8.69 -11.55 -6.26
N ASN A 84 -9.40 -12.66 -6.09
CA ASN A 84 -9.80 -13.15 -4.77
C ASN A 84 -8.61 -13.62 -3.94
N GLU A 85 -7.62 -14.26 -4.57
CA GLU A 85 -6.36 -14.61 -3.92
C GLU A 85 -5.63 -13.35 -3.42
N MET A 86 -5.54 -12.31 -4.26
CA MET A 86 -4.87 -11.06 -3.90
C MET A 86 -5.62 -10.30 -2.81
N LYS A 87 -6.95 -10.27 -2.86
CA LYS A 87 -7.78 -9.70 -1.78
C LYS A 87 -7.51 -10.40 -0.46
N THR A 88 -7.54 -11.74 -0.44
CA THR A 88 -7.31 -12.51 0.78
C THR A 88 -5.94 -12.23 1.41
N LYS A 89 -4.91 -11.96 0.59
CA LYS A 89 -3.53 -11.77 1.07
C LYS A 89 -3.19 -10.31 1.43
N VAL A 90 -3.73 -9.34 0.69
CA VAL A 90 -3.28 -7.93 0.74
C VAL A 90 -4.28 -7.04 1.47
N ASP A 91 -5.58 -7.31 1.34
CA ASP A 91 -6.65 -6.40 1.77
C ASP A 91 -6.58 -6.12 3.28
N MET A 92 -6.25 -7.13 4.09
CA MET A 92 -6.07 -6.97 5.53
C MET A 92 -4.94 -5.99 5.87
N LYS A 93 -3.79 -6.07 5.18
CA LYS A 93 -2.65 -5.18 5.43
C LYS A 93 -2.95 -3.74 5.03
N LEU A 94 -3.63 -3.53 3.91
CA LEU A 94 -4.03 -2.19 3.46
C LEU A 94 -5.11 -1.59 4.36
N ARG A 95 -6.01 -2.43 4.88
CA ARG A 95 -6.98 -2.01 5.88
C ARG A 95 -6.29 -1.61 7.19
N GLU A 96 -5.30 -2.36 7.65
CA GLU A 96 -4.47 -1.99 8.81
C GLU A 96 -3.76 -0.65 8.59
N LEU A 97 -3.13 -0.44 7.43
CA LEU A 97 -2.51 0.84 7.06
C LEU A 97 -3.51 1.99 7.13
N SER A 98 -4.70 1.83 6.52
CA SER A 98 -5.74 2.86 6.53
C SER A 98 -6.27 3.15 7.95
N MET A 99 -6.42 2.11 8.78
CA MET A 99 -6.84 2.28 10.17
C MET A 99 -5.77 2.98 11.00
N ALA A 100 -4.51 2.65 10.80
CA ALA A 100 -3.39 3.30 11.48
C ALA A 100 -3.30 4.79 11.11
N PHE A 101 -3.47 5.15 9.83
CA PHE A 101 -3.53 6.55 9.40
C PHE A 101 -4.70 7.30 10.06
N LYS A 102 -5.91 6.70 10.06
CA LYS A 102 -7.10 7.32 10.70
C LYS A 102 -6.99 7.46 12.22
N ALA A 103 -6.06 6.74 12.84
CA ALA A 103 -5.81 6.87 14.27
C ALA A 103 -4.91 8.07 14.60
N LEU A 104 -4.22 8.65 13.60
CA LEU A 104 -3.50 9.90 13.77
C LEU A 104 -4.49 11.03 14.05
N PRO A 105 -4.23 11.91 15.04
CA PRO A 105 -5.15 12.99 15.38
C PRO A 105 -5.26 13.98 14.22
N GLU A 106 -6.44 14.12 13.62
CA GLU A 106 -6.69 15.24 12.70
C GLU A 106 -6.40 16.56 13.43
N GLU A 107 -5.68 17.50 12.81
CA GLU A 107 -5.57 18.86 13.35
C GLU A 107 -6.97 19.45 13.45
N GLY A 108 -7.55 19.39 14.65
CA GLY A 108 -8.79 20.08 14.98
C GLY A 108 -8.56 21.57 14.81
N HIS A 109 -9.30 22.15 13.86
CA HIS A 109 -9.45 23.60 13.70
C HIS A 109 -9.90 24.29 15.00
#